data_AF-W2TQ55-F1
#
_entry.id   AF-W2TQ55-F1
#
_cell.length_a   1.000
_cell.length_b   1.000
_cell.length_c   1.000
_cell.angle_alpha   90.00
_cell.angle_beta   90.00
_cell.angle_gamma   90.00
#
_symmetry.space_group_name_H-M   'P 1'
#
loop_
_entity.id
_entity.type
_entity.pdbx_description
1 polymer ?
#
loop_
_entity_poly.entity_id
_entity_poly.type
_entity_poly.pdbx_seq_one_letter_code
_entity_poly.pdbx_strand_id
1 'polypeptide(L)'
;MGGFPNPRDCSRCVCPSGYGGKLCDERPEGCGKELTARRDPQILEGEIGERSAGEREREDMTMCTFWLKVLGDAPPGSKIEVKIAKLTPGFTVDGCRLWGVEINTQQDQRLSGHSVILLQSLIPVLNDEEEFYDSIVLVNSI
;
A
#
# COMPACT_ATOMS: atom_id res chain seq x y z
N MET A 1 12.97 6.59 0.78
CA MET A 1 12.62 6.88 -0.62
C MET A 1 13.66 6.23 -1.52
N GLY A 2 13.21 5.52 -2.55
CA GLY A 2 14.05 4.54 -3.23
C GLY A 2 13.42 4.00 -4.52
N GLY A 3 14.29 3.45 -5.36
CA GLY A 3 14.01 2.85 -6.66
C GLY A 3 15.34 2.48 -7.31
N PHE A 4 15.29 1.85 -8.47
CA PHE A 4 16.51 1.51 -9.22
C PHE A 4 16.62 2.43 -10.44
N PRO A 5 17.81 2.95 -10.78
CA PRO A 5 17.97 3.77 -11.99
C PRO A 5 17.41 3.04 -13.21
N ASN A 6 16.58 3.73 -14.00
CA ASN A 6 15.98 3.12 -15.17
C ASN A 6 17.05 2.84 -16.24
N PRO A 7 17.24 1.59 -16.69
CA PRO A 7 18.31 1.25 -17.64
C PRO A 7 18.20 1.94 -19.01
N ARG A 8 17.00 2.42 -19.38
CA ARG A 8 16.76 3.13 -20.64
C ARG A 8 16.79 4.66 -20.50
N ASP A 9 16.65 5.17 -19.28
CA ASP A 9 16.68 6.61 -18.98
C ASP A 9 17.19 6.84 -17.55
N CYS A 10 18.50 7.07 -17.41
CA CYS A 10 19.15 7.28 -16.12
C CYS A 10 18.67 8.53 -15.38
N SER A 11 17.85 9.39 -16.00
CA SER A 11 17.27 10.54 -15.32
C SER A 11 16.08 10.17 -14.43
N ARG A 12 15.48 8.98 -14.60
CA ARG A 12 14.33 8.52 -13.80
C ARG A 12 14.62 7.19 -13.13
N CYS A 13 13.87 6.91 -12.07
CA CYS A 13 13.90 5.63 -11.38
C CYS A 13 12.76 4.71 -11.84
N VAL A 14 12.99 3.40 -11.79
CA VAL A 14 11.93 2.39 -11.75
C VAL A 14 11.48 2.29 -10.30
N CYS A 15 10.20 2.56 -10.07
CA CYS A 15 9.66 2.69 -8.72
C CYS A 15 9.09 1.37 -8.17
N PRO A 16 9.31 1.10 -6.88
CA PRO A 16 8.63 0.01 -6.18
C PRO A 16 7.12 0.29 -6.06
N SER A 17 6.35 -0.76 -5.74
CA SER A 17 4.90 -0.67 -5.49
C SER A 17 4.61 0.39 -4.43
N GLY A 18 3.65 1.28 -4.71
CA GLY A 18 3.27 2.37 -3.81
C GLY A 18 4.12 3.64 -3.89
N TYR A 19 5.08 3.72 -4.83
CA TYR A 19 5.90 4.93 -5.08
C TYR A 19 5.88 5.34 -6.55
N GLY A 20 5.94 6.64 -6.80
CA GLY A 20 5.88 7.26 -8.12
C GLY A 20 6.75 8.53 -8.20
N GLY A 21 6.61 9.26 -9.29
CA GLY A 21 7.45 10.41 -9.59
C GLY A 21 8.80 10.01 -10.20
N LYS A 22 9.62 11.01 -10.52
CA LYS A 22 10.90 10.80 -11.20
C LYS A 22 11.92 10.05 -10.32
N LEU A 23 11.86 10.28 -9.01
CA LEU A 23 12.80 9.74 -8.03
C LEU A 23 12.16 8.74 -7.06
N CYS A 24 10.90 8.34 -7.29
CA CYS A 24 10.17 7.41 -6.41
C CYS A 24 9.99 7.96 -4.99
N ASP A 25 9.75 9.26 -4.91
CA ASP A 25 9.54 10.07 -3.72
C ASP A 25 8.14 10.69 -3.66
N GLU A 26 7.30 10.37 -4.64
CA GLU A 26 5.92 10.82 -4.72
C GLU A 26 4.95 9.64 -4.60
N ARG A 27 3.72 9.91 -4.18
CA ARG A 27 2.65 8.91 -4.26
C ARG A 27 2.31 8.68 -5.73
N PRO A 28 2.14 7.44 -6.19
CA PRO A 28 1.67 7.16 -7.54
C PRO A 28 0.39 7.92 -7.89
N GLU A 29 0.27 8.32 -9.15
CA GLU A 29 -0.98 8.84 -9.69
C GLU A 29 -2.09 7.78 -9.62
N GLY A 30 -3.34 8.23 -9.49
CA GLY A 30 -4.50 7.35 -9.33
C GLY A 30 -5.17 7.47 -7.96
N CYS A 31 -5.96 6.45 -7.60
CA CYS A 31 -6.75 6.42 -6.38
C CYS A 31 -5.89 6.22 -5.10
N GLY A 32 -6.52 6.44 -3.96
CA GLY A 32 -5.87 6.48 -2.65
C GLY A 32 -5.64 7.90 -2.15
N LYS A 33 -4.92 8.04 -1.04
CA LYS A 33 -4.74 9.34 -0.36
C LYS A 33 -3.55 9.34 0.57
N GLU A 34 -3.00 10.53 0.79
CA GLU A 34 -2.10 10.76 1.92
C GLU A 34 -2.92 11.03 3.18
N LEU A 35 -2.49 10.44 4.29
CA LEU A 35 -3.15 10.50 5.56
C LEU A 35 -2.14 10.77 6.66
N THR A 36 -2.60 11.49 7.66
CA THR A 36 -1.85 11.73 8.88
C THR A 36 -2.41 10.82 9.97
N ALA A 37 -1.58 9.93 10.50
CA ALA A 37 -1.93 9.09 11.63
C ALA A 37 -2.22 9.97 12.86
N ARG A 38 -3.31 9.64 13.56
CA ARG A 38 -3.76 10.34 14.78
C ARG A 38 -3.97 9.31 15.89
N ARG A 39 -4.03 9.78 17.13
CA ARG A 39 -4.41 8.95 18.29
C ARG A 39 -5.81 8.38 18.15
N ASP A 40 -6.73 9.17 17.60
CA ASP A 40 -8.10 8.71 17.35
C ASP A 40 -8.14 7.85 16.08
N PRO A 41 -8.81 6.67 16.12
CA PRO A 41 -8.96 5.80 14.98
C PRO A 41 -9.61 6.52 13.79
N GLN A 42 -9.08 6.28 12.60
CA GLN A 42 -9.62 6.79 11.34
C GLN A 42 -10.07 5.62 10.48
N ILE A 43 -11.31 5.68 9.98
CA ILE A 43 -11.82 4.67 9.06
C ILE A 43 -11.39 5.03 7.64
N LEU A 44 -10.77 4.07 6.97
CA LEU A 44 -10.35 4.17 5.59
C LEU A 44 -11.21 3.23 4.75
N GLU A 45 -12.02 3.81 3.87
CA GLU A 45 -12.81 3.07 2.90
C GLU A 45 -12.22 3.33 1.51
N GLY A 46 -12.12 2.26 0.73
CA GLY A 46 -11.67 2.30 -0.64
C GLY A 46 -12.46 1.27 -1.45
N GLU A 47 -13.01 1.71 -2.57
CA GLU A 47 -13.54 0.83 -3.60
C GLU A 47 -12.52 0.78 -4.74
N ILE A 48 -12.19 -0.43 -5.20
CA ILE A 48 -11.06 -0.65 -6.10
C ILE A 48 -11.48 -1.65 -7.15
N GLY A 49 -11.10 -1.36 -8.40
CA GLY A 49 -11.57 -2.06 -9.58
C GLY A 49 -12.91 -1.52 -10.07
N GLU A 50 -13.42 -2.13 -11.12
CA GLU A 50 -14.58 -1.63 -11.84
C GLU A 50 -15.67 -2.71 -11.86
N ARG A 51 -16.84 -2.43 -11.29
CA ARG A 51 -17.91 -3.45 -11.17
C ARG A 51 -18.38 -4.00 -12.52
N SER A 52 -18.27 -3.21 -13.59
CA SER A 52 -18.63 -3.61 -14.95
C SER A 52 -17.56 -4.48 -15.63
N ALA A 53 -16.37 -4.61 -15.05
CA ALA A 53 -15.28 -5.42 -15.59
C ALA A 53 -15.56 -6.93 -15.62
N GLY A 54 -16.46 -7.41 -14.76
CA GLY A 54 -16.72 -8.84 -14.56
C GLY A 54 -15.52 -9.58 -13.95
N GLU A 55 -15.67 -10.87 -13.62
CA GLU A 55 -14.71 -11.66 -12.83
C GLU A 55 -13.48 -12.19 -13.60
N ARG A 56 -13.12 -11.57 -14.72
CA ARG A 56 -12.05 -12.09 -15.59
C ARG A 56 -10.70 -11.56 -15.12
N GLU A 57 -9.73 -12.46 -14.92
CA GLU A 57 -8.34 -12.09 -14.64
C GLU A 57 -7.81 -11.11 -15.70
N ARG A 58 -7.19 -10.02 -15.25
CA ARG A 58 -6.50 -9.05 -16.09
C ARG A 58 -4.99 -9.17 -15.86
N GLU A 59 -4.22 -8.87 -16.91
CA GLU A 59 -2.76 -8.83 -16.82
C GLU A 59 -2.28 -7.72 -15.88
N ASP A 60 -3.01 -6.60 -15.83
CA ASP A 60 -2.71 -5.46 -14.97
C ASP A 60 -3.72 -5.32 -13.84
N MET A 61 -3.21 -5.12 -12.61
CA MET A 61 -4.01 -4.77 -11.45
C MET A 61 -4.19 -3.26 -11.35
N THR A 62 -5.43 -2.83 -11.11
CA THR A 62 -5.72 -1.49 -10.61
C THR A 62 -5.22 -1.37 -9.18
N MET A 63 -4.40 -0.35 -8.91
CA MET A 63 -3.82 -0.13 -7.58
C MET A 63 -4.31 1.20 -7.00
N CYS A 64 -4.69 1.20 -5.71
CA CYS A 64 -4.88 2.41 -4.93
C CYS A 64 -3.83 2.47 -3.83
N THR A 65 -3.13 3.60 -3.73
CA THR A 65 -2.03 3.77 -2.77
C THR A 65 -2.39 4.76 -1.68
N PHE A 66 -2.31 4.31 -0.44
CA PHE A 66 -2.50 5.13 0.76
C PHE A 66 -1.15 5.33 1.45
N TRP A 67 -0.76 6.57 1.68
CA TRP A 67 0.44 6.91 2.44
C TRP A 67 0.03 7.37 3.83
N LEU A 68 0.56 6.72 4.86
CA LEU A 68 0.32 7.06 6.26
C LEU A 68 1.56 7.75 6.82
N LYS A 69 1.37 8.95 7.34
CA LYS A 69 2.43 9.81 7.89
C LYS A 69 2.21 10.01 9.38
N VAL A 70 3.25 9.89 10.18
CA VAL A 70 3.24 10.32 11.59
C VAL A 70 3.50 11.83 11.64
N LEU A 71 2.82 12.57 12.51
CA LEU A 71 3.15 13.99 12.73
C LEU A 71 4.43 14.13 13.54
N GLY A 72 5.20 15.19 13.28
CA GLY A 72 6.43 15.48 14.03
C GLY A 72 6.23 15.82 15.51
N ASP A 73 5.00 16.08 15.96
CA ASP A 73 4.65 16.25 17.38
C ASP A 73 4.28 14.93 18.08
N ALA A 74 4.33 13.80 17.37
CA ALA A 74 4.13 12.49 17.96
C ALA A 74 5.27 12.14 18.93
N PRO A 75 4.99 11.51 20.08
CA PRO A 75 6.03 11.05 20.99
C PRO A 75 7.03 10.10 20.28
N PRO A 76 8.33 10.16 20.61
CA PRO A 76 9.30 9.19 20.12
C PRO A 76 8.85 7.75 20.38
N GLY A 77 9.02 6.87 19.40
CA GLY A 77 8.55 5.48 19.47
C GLY A 77 7.06 5.28 19.20
N SER A 78 6.34 6.31 18.74
CA SER A 78 4.96 6.15 18.25
C SER A 78 4.91 5.19 17.06
N LYS A 79 3.92 4.29 17.05
CA LYS A 79 3.68 3.32 15.97
C LYS A 79 2.32 3.57 15.32
N ILE A 80 2.22 3.33 14.01
CA ILE A 80 0.94 3.35 13.30
C ILE A 80 0.30 1.97 13.42
N GLU A 81 -0.94 1.91 13.91
CA GLU A 81 -1.73 0.68 13.94
C GLU A 81 -2.75 0.69 12.79
N VAL A 82 -2.66 -0.31 11.91
CA VAL A 82 -3.61 -0.50 10.80
C VAL A 82 -4.44 -1.75 11.09
N LYS A 83 -5.77 -1.60 11.06
CA LYS A 83 -6.70 -2.72 11.20
C LYS A 83 -7.53 -2.87 9.94
N ILE A 84 -7.47 -4.04 9.33
CA ILE A 84 -8.35 -4.41 8.22
C ILE A 84 -9.73 -4.70 8.80
N ALA A 85 -10.64 -3.73 8.74
CA ALA A 85 -11.97 -3.83 9.33
C ALA A 85 -12.90 -4.77 8.54
N LYS A 86 -12.89 -4.65 7.21
CA LYS A 86 -13.72 -5.44 6.30
C LYS A 86 -13.10 -5.43 4.92
N LEU A 87 -13.11 -6.59 4.27
CA LEU A 87 -12.84 -6.74 2.84
C LEU A 87 -14.05 -7.43 2.22
N THR A 88 -14.43 -7.05 1.01
CA THR A 88 -15.59 -7.66 0.34
C THR A 88 -15.30 -9.12 0.03
N PRO A 89 -16.10 -10.08 0.52
CA PRO A 89 -15.96 -11.48 0.16
C PRO A 89 -16.37 -11.68 -1.32
N GLY A 90 -15.69 -12.59 -2.03
CA GLY A 90 -16.06 -12.90 -3.42
C GLY A 90 -14.93 -13.42 -4.30
N PHE A 91 -13.68 -13.24 -3.88
CA PHE A 91 -12.52 -13.55 -4.71
C PHE A 91 -11.44 -14.32 -3.93
N THR A 92 -11.87 -15.28 -3.10
CA THR A 92 -10.96 -16.20 -2.40
C THR A 92 -10.49 -17.27 -3.38
N VAL A 93 -9.47 -16.93 -4.16
CA VAL A 93 -8.69 -17.88 -4.94
C VAL A 93 -7.34 -18.09 -4.25
N ASP A 94 -6.68 -19.22 -4.50
CA ASP A 94 -5.32 -19.42 -3.95
C ASP A 94 -4.40 -18.27 -4.41
N GLY A 95 -3.80 -17.57 -3.43
CA GLY A 95 -2.92 -16.42 -3.66
C GLY A 95 -3.62 -15.10 -3.96
N CYS A 96 -2.84 -14.04 -4.18
CA CYS A 96 -3.31 -12.69 -4.52
C CYS A 96 -3.52 -12.56 -6.05
N ARG A 97 -4.27 -13.47 -6.68
CA ARG A 97 -4.42 -13.47 -8.14
C ARG A 97 -5.44 -12.46 -8.66
N LEU A 98 -6.50 -12.26 -7.90
CA LEU A 98 -7.63 -11.41 -8.29
C LEU A 98 -7.59 -10.04 -7.62
N TRP A 99 -7.14 -10.01 -6.37
CA TRP A 99 -7.06 -8.80 -5.56
C TRP A 99 -6.17 -9.08 -4.36
N GLY A 100 -5.77 -8.03 -3.66
CA GLY A 100 -4.96 -8.15 -2.45
C GLY A 100 -4.73 -6.82 -1.76
N VAL A 101 -4.11 -6.92 -0.58
CA VAL A 101 -3.62 -5.77 0.18
C VAL A 101 -2.14 -5.99 0.43
N GLU A 102 -1.31 -5.05 0.00
CA GLU A 102 0.12 -5.00 0.31
C GLU A 102 0.35 -3.91 1.36
N ILE A 103 1.05 -4.26 2.45
CA ILE A 103 1.40 -3.35 3.54
C ILE A 103 2.92 -3.20 3.56
N ASN A 104 3.39 -1.99 3.27
CA ASN A 104 4.79 -1.63 3.15
C ASN A 104 5.22 -0.76 4.34
N THR A 105 5.85 -1.39 5.33
CA THR A 105 6.34 -0.78 6.58
C THR A 105 7.86 -0.96 6.76
N GLN A 106 8.53 -1.60 5.81
CA GLN A 106 9.95 -1.92 5.84
C GLN A 106 10.81 -0.68 5.65
N GLN A 107 11.98 -0.64 6.29
CA GLN A 107 12.93 0.46 6.11
C GLN A 107 13.40 0.59 4.65
N ASP A 108 13.73 -0.53 3.99
CA ASP A 108 14.06 -0.54 2.58
C ASP A 108 12.81 -0.62 1.70
N GLN A 109 12.29 0.56 1.36
CA GLN A 109 11.09 0.73 0.55
C GLN A 109 11.26 0.26 -0.92
N ARG A 110 12.44 -0.24 -1.33
CA ARG A 110 12.63 -0.90 -2.65
C ARG A 110 12.09 -2.33 -2.68
N LEU A 111 11.86 -2.94 -1.52
CA LEU A 111 11.33 -4.29 -1.38
C LEU A 111 9.80 -4.25 -1.38
N SER A 112 9.16 -5.33 -1.83
CA SER A 112 7.71 -5.54 -1.62
C SER A 112 7.45 -5.91 -0.16
N GLY A 113 6.34 -5.42 0.39
CA GLY A 113 5.97 -5.67 1.77
C GLY A 113 5.06 -6.87 1.95
N HIS A 114 4.37 -6.90 3.08
CA HIS A 114 3.53 -8.03 3.46
C HIS A 114 2.26 -8.04 2.60
N SER A 115 2.09 -9.10 1.81
CA SER A 115 0.87 -9.32 1.03
C SER A 115 -0.15 -10.11 1.83
N VAL A 116 -1.39 -9.62 1.88
CA VAL A 116 -2.46 -10.14 2.73
C VAL A 116 -3.68 -10.52 1.88
N ILE A 117 -4.16 -11.75 2.05
CA ILE A 117 -5.46 -12.25 1.56
C ILE A 117 -6.22 -12.87 2.73
N LEU A 118 -7.56 -12.88 2.66
CA LEU A 118 -8.40 -13.41 3.73
C LEU A 118 -8.30 -14.94 3.86
N LEU A 119 -7.33 -15.39 4.64
CA LEU A 119 -7.44 -16.49 5.60
C LEU A 119 -6.99 -15.95 6.96
N GLN A 120 -7.83 -15.07 7.54
CA GLN A 120 -7.85 -14.67 8.94
C GLN A 120 -6.49 -14.24 9.54
N SER A 121 -6.15 -12.95 9.46
CA SER A 121 -5.01 -12.42 10.22
C SER A 121 -5.27 -11.00 10.71
N LEU A 122 -5.36 -10.84 12.03
CA LEU A 122 -4.99 -9.60 12.69
C LEU A 122 -3.49 -9.43 12.46
N ILE A 123 -3.07 -8.44 11.69
CA ILE A 123 -1.65 -8.16 11.48
C ILE A 123 -1.28 -7.02 12.44
N PRO A 124 -0.58 -7.30 13.55
CA PRO A 124 0.01 -6.24 14.35
C PRO A 124 1.09 -5.56 13.51
N VAL A 125 0.86 -4.32 13.11
CA VAL A 125 1.91 -3.51 12.47
C VAL A 125 2.91 -3.13 13.56
N LEU A 126 4.04 -3.84 13.58
CA LEU A 126 5.20 -3.52 14.39
C LEU A 126 6.12 -2.64 13.55
N ASN A 127 6.17 -1.33 13.85
CA ASN A 127 7.30 -0.51 13.42
C ASN A 127 8.31 -0.44 14.54
N ASP A 128 9.46 -1.06 14.34
CA ASP A 128 10.67 -0.74 15.09
C ASP A 128 11.46 0.28 14.26
N GLU A 129 11.55 1.49 14.82
CA GLU A 129 12.46 2.60 14.48
C GLU A 129 12.05 3.60 13.38
N GLU A 130 12.70 4.77 13.48
CA GLU A 130 12.18 6.12 13.27
C GLU A 130 11.91 6.52 11.80
N GLU A 131 10.85 7.32 11.62
CA GLU A 131 10.58 8.19 10.46
C GLU A 131 10.41 7.53 9.07
N PHE A 132 9.53 6.54 8.95
CA PHE A 132 9.14 6.01 7.64
C PHE A 132 7.69 6.30 7.25
N TYR A 133 7.49 6.47 5.94
CA TYR A 133 6.17 6.44 5.31
C TYR A 133 5.71 4.99 5.30
N ASP A 134 4.69 4.68 6.09
CA ASP A 134 3.97 3.43 5.91
C ASP A 134 3.04 3.59 4.71
N SER A 135 3.08 2.64 3.78
CA SER A 135 2.14 2.65 2.65
C SER A 135 1.30 1.38 2.62
N ILE A 136 0.01 1.56 2.30
CA ILE A 136 -0.92 0.48 2.02
C ILE A 136 -1.25 0.57 0.54
N VAL A 137 -0.92 -0.47 -0.21
CA VAL A 137 -1.30 -0.61 -1.61
C VAL A 137 -2.41 -1.63 -1.68
N LEU A 138 -3.57 -1.18 -2.10
CA LEU A 138 -4.71 -2.05 -2.34
C LEU A 138 -4.76 -2.33 -3.84
N VAL A 139 -4.84 -3.62 -4.22
CA VAL A 139 -4.77 -4.04 -5.63
C VAL A 139 -6.00 -4.84 -6.02
N ASN A 140 -6.48 -4.65 -7.25
CA ASN A 140 -7.57 -5.43 -7.84
C ASN A 140 -7.33 -5.63 -9.35
N SER A 141 -7.34 -6.89 -9.82
CA SER A 141 -7.27 -7.25 -11.25
C SER A 141 -8.65 -7.40 -11.90
N ILE A 142 -9.74 -7.18 -11.15
CA ILE A 142 -11.14 -7.32 -11.57
C ILE A 142 -11.72 -5.94 -11.82
#